data_AF-A0A5P6VR54-F1
#
_entry.id   AF-A0A5P6VR54-F1
#
_cell.length_a   1.000
_cell.length_b   1.000
_cell.length_c   1.000
_cell.angle_alpha   90.00
_cell.angle_beta   90.00
_cell.angle_gamma   90.00
#
_symmetry.space_group_name_H-M   'P 1'
#
loop_
_entity.id
_entity.type
_entity.pdbx_description
1 polymer ?
#
loop_
_entity_poly.entity_id
_entity_poly.type
_entity_poly.pdbx_seq_one_letter_code
_entity_poly.pdbx_strand_id
1 'polypeptide(L)'
;MKKSRLNFLNEQGPVTKHCSKCGRRIPVNSPYDLCKECMKRELFPKVKDYINDNYDVNEMMVAEEFGIDRSIVHEWVREGHLEYRQRPKF
;
A
#
# COMPACT_ATOMS: atom_id res chain seq x y z
N MET A 1 -0.97 -8.64 -49.58
CA MET A 1 -2.09 -8.81 -48.64
C MET A 1 -1.55 -8.70 -47.21
N LYS A 2 -1.72 -7.55 -46.55
CA LYS A 2 -1.20 -7.30 -45.19
C LYS A 2 -2.19 -7.91 -44.19
N LYS A 3 -1.88 -9.07 -43.62
CA LYS A 3 -2.71 -9.69 -42.58
C LYS A 3 -2.75 -8.74 -41.38
N SER A 4 -3.92 -8.17 -41.16
CA SER A 4 -4.20 -7.19 -40.13
C SER A 4 -3.98 -7.83 -38.76
N ARG A 5 -2.97 -7.35 -38.03
CA ARG A 5 -2.61 -7.77 -36.67
C ARG A 5 -3.54 -7.08 -35.64
N LEU A 6 -4.85 -7.11 -35.90
CA LEU A 6 -5.87 -6.37 -35.14
C LEU A 6 -6.93 -7.29 -34.50
N ASN A 7 -6.56 -8.52 -34.13
CA ASN A 7 -7.46 -9.45 -33.45
C ASN A 7 -7.06 -9.71 -31.98
N PHE A 8 -6.48 -8.72 -31.28
CA PHE A 8 -6.07 -8.88 -29.87
C PHE A 8 -6.72 -7.89 -28.90
N LEU A 9 -7.69 -7.09 -29.35
CA LEU A 9 -8.46 -6.24 -28.46
C LEU A 9 -9.80 -6.93 -28.21
N ASN A 10 -9.95 -7.56 -27.04
CA ASN A 10 -11.28 -7.87 -26.52
C ASN A 10 -12.10 -6.57 -26.51
N GLU A 11 -13.39 -6.63 -26.86
CA GLU A 11 -14.32 -5.47 -26.89
C GLU A 11 -14.36 -4.72 -25.55
N GLN A 12 -13.97 -5.40 -24.47
CA GLN A 12 -13.67 -4.82 -23.18
C GLN A 12 -12.15 -4.65 -23.10
N GLY A 13 -11.66 -3.43 -23.30
CA GLY A 13 -10.24 -3.09 -23.17
C GLY A 13 -9.63 -3.53 -21.82
N PRO A 14 -8.32 -3.35 -21.61
CA PRO A 14 -7.68 -3.78 -20.36
C PRO A 14 -8.44 -3.19 -19.17
N VAL A 15 -8.90 -4.05 -18.27
CA VAL A 15 -9.51 -3.62 -17.00
C VAL A 15 -8.50 -2.68 -16.34
N THR A 16 -8.90 -1.45 -16.06
CA THR A 16 -8.02 -0.45 -15.43
C THR A 16 -8.65 0.00 -14.13
N LYS A 17 -7.95 -0.28 -13.03
CA LYS A 17 -8.34 0.21 -11.71
C LYS A 17 -7.64 1.55 -11.46
N HIS A 18 -8.37 2.48 -10.86
CA HIS A 18 -7.88 3.83 -10.58
C HIS A 18 -8.04 4.13 -9.09
N CYS A 19 -7.11 4.91 -8.54
CA CYS A 19 -7.16 5.37 -7.17
C CYS A 19 -8.37 6.29 -6.95
N SER A 20 -9.19 5.98 -5.95
CA SER A 20 -10.38 6.76 -5.62
C SER A 20 -10.08 8.18 -5.14
N LYS A 21 -8.85 8.49 -4.69
CA LYS A 21 -8.44 9.82 -4.22
C LYS A 21 -7.82 10.71 -5.29
N CYS A 22 -6.93 10.15 -6.12
CA CYS A 22 -6.12 10.94 -7.06
C CYS A 22 -6.30 10.54 -8.52
N GLY A 23 -7.09 9.50 -8.81
CA GLY A 23 -7.30 9.00 -10.17
C GLY A 23 -6.10 8.28 -10.79
N ARG A 24 -5.00 8.10 -10.05
CA ARG A 24 -3.81 7.39 -10.56
C ARG A 24 -4.12 5.93 -10.83
N ARG A 25 -3.59 5.38 -11.92
CA ARG A 25 -3.73 3.94 -12.23
C ARG A 25 -3.13 3.11 -11.10
N ILE A 26 -3.89 2.12 -10.64
CA ILE A 26 -3.46 1.12 -9.67
C ILE A 26 -3.61 -0.28 -10.29
N PRO A 27 -2.85 -1.28 -9.79
CA PRO A 27 -3.00 -2.64 -10.26
C PRO A 27 -4.45 -3.12 -10.08
N VAL A 28 -5.02 -3.78 -11.09
CA VAL A 28 -6.38 -4.34 -11.00
C VAL A 28 -6.52 -5.37 -9.89
N ASN A 29 -5.45 -6.11 -9.59
CA ASN A 29 -5.40 -7.07 -8.50
C ASN A 29 -5.12 -6.42 -7.14
N SER A 30 -5.05 -5.09 -7.06
CA SER A 30 -4.81 -4.42 -5.78
C SER A 30 -6.06 -4.56 -4.91
N PRO A 31 -5.92 -5.08 -3.67
CA PRO A 31 -7.05 -5.20 -2.74
C PRO A 31 -7.53 -3.84 -2.23
N TYR A 32 -6.79 -2.77 -2.48
CA TYR A 32 -7.11 -1.42 -2.05
C TYR A 32 -7.64 -0.58 -3.21
N ASP A 33 -8.49 0.41 -2.92
CA ASP A 33 -8.98 1.40 -3.88
C ASP A 33 -8.13 2.68 -3.93
N LEU A 34 -7.08 2.73 -3.12
CA LEU A 34 -6.13 3.82 -3.07
C LEU A 34 -4.79 3.38 -3.68
N CYS A 35 -4.09 4.30 -4.35
CA CYS A 35 -2.71 4.04 -4.76
C CYS A 35 -1.77 4.02 -3.56
N LYS A 36 -0.60 3.38 -3.73
CA LYS A 36 0.43 3.29 -2.69
C LYS A 36 0.77 4.65 -2.07
N GLU A 37 0.87 5.69 -2.89
CA GLU A 37 1.15 7.06 -2.46
C GLU A 37 0.04 7.66 -1.58
N CYS A 38 -1.23 7.49 -1.99
CA CYS A 38 -2.37 8.00 -1.22
C CYS A 38 -2.54 7.21 0.09
N MET A 39 -2.36 5.89 0.05
CA MET A 39 -2.36 5.05 1.26
C MET A 39 -1.25 5.48 2.21
N LYS A 40 -0.02 5.65 1.72
CA LYS A 40 1.10 6.16 2.52
C LYS A 40 0.70 7.50 3.12
N ARG A 41 0.24 8.47 2.34
CA ARG A 41 -0.12 9.80 2.88
C ARG A 41 -1.19 9.79 3.97
N GLU A 42 -2.20 8.92 3.89
CA GLU A 42 -3.29 8.87 4.89
C GLU A 42 -3.02 7.92 6.07
N LEU A 43 -2.34 6.80 5.84
CA LEU A 43 -2.07 5.78 6.86
C LEU A 43 -0.75 6.00 7.58
N PHE A 44 0.30 6.46 6.87
CA PHE A 44 1.62 6.68 7.45
C PHE A 44 1.61 7.54 8.72
N PRO A 45 0.98 8.73 8.77
CA PRO A 45 0.94 9.51 10.01
C PRO A 45 0.23 8.77 11.15
N LYS A 46 -0.82 8.00 10.85
CA LYS A 46 -1.55 7.22 11.85
C LYS A 46 -0.73 6.04 12.38
N VAL A 47 -0.04 5.32 11.49
CA VAL A 47 0.86 4.23 11.84
C VAL A 47 2.03 4.73 12.68
N LYS A 48 2.60 5.87 12.30
CA LYS A 48 3.68 6.51 13.07
C LYS A 48 3.20 6.88 14.48
N ASP A 49 2.01 7.47 14.59
CA ASP A 49 1.43 7.84 15.88
C ASP A 49 1.17 6.60 16.75
N TYR A 50 0.62 5.53 16.16
CA TYR A 50 0.38 4.25 16.82
C TYR A 50 1.66 3.61 17.37
N ILE A 51 2.74 3.57 16.58
CA ILE A 51 4.06 3.07 17.02
C ILE A 51 4.70 3.98 18.08
N ASN A 52 4.37 5.27 18.07
CA ASN A 52 4.90 6.23 19.03
C ASN A 52 4.20 6.15 20.40
N ASP A 53 2.89 5.87 20.39
CA ASP A 53 2.04 5.71 21.57
C ASP A 53 2.21 4.33 22.23
N ASN A 54 2.47 3.29 21.44
CA ASN A 54 2.59 1.92 21.92
C ASN A 54 4.06 1.45 21.92
N TYR A 55 4.52 0.91 23.05
CA TYR A 55 5.81 0.25 23.15
C TYR A 55 5.71 -1.20 22.66
N ASP A 56 6.79 -1.73 22.04
CA ASP A 56 6.87 -3.12 21.55
C ASP A 56 5.92 -3.48 20.39
N VAL A 57 5.49 -2.48 19.61
CA VAL A 57 4.71 -2.71 18.38
C VAL A 57 5.56 -3.39 17.31
N ASN A 58 4.99 -4.39 16.66
CA ASN A 58 5.59 -5.07 15.50
C ASN A 58 4.81 -4.81 14.20
N GLU A 59 5.44 -5.14 13.06
CA GLU A 59 4.84 -4.98 11.73
C GLU A 59 3.51 -5.73 11.54
N MET A 60 3.33 -6.86 12.22
CA MET A 60 2.09 -7.65 12.12
C MET A 60 0.93 -6.95 12.83
N MET A 61 1.16 -6.43 14.04
CA MET A 61 0.15 -5.68 14.79
C MET A 61 -0.31 -4.45 14.02
N VAL A 62 0.62 -3.71 13.40
CA VAL A 62 0.28 -2.56 12.55
C VAL A 62 -0.51 -3.01 11.32
N ALA A 63 -0.09 -4.09 10.66
CA ALA A 63 -0.79 -4.62 9.49
C ALA A 63 -2.24 -5.00 9.84
N GLU A 64 -2.46 -5.65 10.97
CA GLU A 64 -3.79 -6.04 11.45
C GLU A 64 -4.65 -4.83 11.85
N GLU A 65 -4.10 -3.89 12.63
CA GLU A 65 -4.83 -2.70 13.10
C GLU A 65 -5.29 -1.81 11.95
N PHE A 66 -4.44 -1.63 10.94
CA PHE A 66 -4.74 -0.77 9.79
C PHE A 66 -5.32 -1.52 8.59
N GLY A 67 -5.47 -2.84 8.67
CA GLY A 67 -5.96 -3.68 7.58
C GLY A 67 -5.09 -3.59 6.32
N ILE A 68 -3.79 -3.42 6.47
CA ILE A 68 -2.83 -3.32 5.37
C ILE A 68 -1.89 -4.52 5.33
N ASP A 69 -1.31 -4.77 4.16
CA ASP A 69 -0.34 -5.85 4.00
C ASP A 69 0.95 -5.54 4.75
N ARG A 70 1.49 -6.54 5.46
CA ARG A 70 2.74 -6.42 6.21
C ARG A 70 3.91 -5.92 5.35
N SER A 71 3.92 -6.21 4.05
CA SER A 71 4.97 -5.78 3.14
C SER A 71 4.99 -4.25 2.98
N ILE A 72 3.84 -3.59 3.13
CA ILE A 72 3.75 -2.12 3.08
C ILE A 72 4.42 -1.51 4.31
N VAL A 73 4.11 -2.05 5.49
CA VAL A 73 4.74 -1.61 6.76
C VAL A 73 6.24 -1.88 6.72
N HIS A 74 6.62 -3.08 6.26
CA HIS A 74 8.01 -3.49 6.09
C HIS A 74 8.78 -2.55 5.15
N GLU A 75 8.18 -2.15 4.02
CA GLU A 75 8.76 -1.18 3.09
C GLU A 75 9.02 0.17 3.79
N TRP A 76 8.07 0.68 4.58
CA TRP A 76 8.24 1.95 5.30
C TRP A 76 9.34 1.92 6.36
N VAL A 77 9.48 0.80 7.06
CA VAL A 77 10.59 0.59 8.00
C VAL A 77 11.92 0.50 7.23
N ARG A 78 11.96 -0.26 6.13
CA ARG A 78 13.16 -0.43 5.30
C ARG A 78 13.61 0.88 4.64
N GLU A 79 12.68 1.74 4.25
CA GLU A 79 12.97 3.08 3.73
C GLU A 79 13.47 4.05 4.83
N GLY A 80 13.43 3.67 6.10
CA GLY A 80 13.83 4.52 7.23
C GLY A 80 12.80 5.59 7.58
N HIS A 81 11.55 5.42 7.16
CA HIS A 81 10.48 6.35 7.47
C HIS A 81 9.82 6.06 8.83
N LEU A 82 9.90 4.82 9.32
CA LEU A 82 9.37 4.38 10.62
C LEU A 82 10.48 3.80 11.49
N GLU A 83 10.46 4.13 12.78
CA GLU A 83 11.35 3.57 13.79
C GLU A 83 10.53 2.96 14.93
N TYR A 84 10.85 1.72 15.30
CA TYR A 84 10.21 1.03 16.42
C TYR A 84 10.80 1.50 17.75
N ARG A 85 9.93 1.78 18.72
CA ARG A 85 10.36 2.05 20.10
C ARG A 85 10.57 0.73 20.84
N GLN A 86 11.82 0.44 21.15
CA GLN A 86 12.15 -0.65 22.07
C GLN A 86 11.91 -0.20 23.51
N ARG A 87 11.30 -1.08 24.31
CA ARG A 87 11.20 -0.84 25.75
C ARG A 87 12.61 -0.86 26.36
N PRO A 88 13.00 0.16 27.17
CA PRO A 88 14.28 0.11 27.85
C PRO A 88 14.33 -1.13 28.75
N LYS A 89 15.37 -1.95 28.57
CA LYS A 89 15.64 -3.09 29.45
C LYS A 89 16.32 -2.54 30.71
N PHE A 90 15.69 -2.71 31.86
CA PHE A 90 16.25 -2.42 33.18
C PHE A 90 16.92 -3.67 33.75
#